data_AF-Q138S3-F1
#
_entry.id   AF-Q138S3-F1
#
_cell.length_a   1.000
_cell.length_b   1.000
_cell.length_c   1.000
_cell.angle_alpha   90.00
_cell.angle_beta   90.00
_cell.angle_gamma   90.00
#
_symmetry.space_group_name_H-M   'P 1'
#
loop_
_entity.id
_entity.type
_entity.pdbx_description
1 polymer ?
#
loop_
_entity_poly.entity_id
_entity_poly.type
_entity_poly.pdbx_seq_one_letter_code
_entity_poly.pdbx_strand_id
1 'polypeptide(L)'
;MTKTTRNDRIVSVAKLLYGDRWQSPMLWLVGVSPSLLTKIAAGANSDQRAVTDDVYGRVAESLIGEAGRMRKVADKVEGAGRKMRSKLGD
;
A
#
# COMPACT_ATOMS: atom_id res chain seq x y z
N MET A 1 19.81 -5.18 16.63
CA MET A 1 18.76 -4.78 15.66
C MET A 1 18.21 -6.04 15.01
N THR A 2 16.95 -6.37 15.27
CA THR A 2 16.25 -7.44 14.53
C THR A 2 16.13 -7.01 13.07
N LYS A 3 16.56 -7.86 12.14
CA LYS A 3 16.52 -7.59 10.70
C LYS A 3 15.06 -7.62 10.24
N THR A 4 14.54 -6.48 9.78
CA THR A 4 13.18 -6.38 9.22
C THR A 4 13.04 -7.32 8.02
N THR A 5 12.07 -8.23 8.07
CA THR A 5 11.78 -9.20 7.01
C THR A 5 10.99 -8.56 5.87
N ARG A 6 10.87 -9.25 4.72
CA ARG A 6 10.00 -8.80 3.62
C ARG A 6 8.54 -8.71 4.05
N ASN A 7 8.08 -9.67 4.86
CA ASN A 7 6.73 -9.68 5.41
C ASN A 7 6.49 -8.44 6.26
N ASP A 8 7.43 -8.11 7.16
CA ASP A 8 7.33 -6.92 8.02
C ASP A 8 7.17 -5.65 7.19
N ARG A 9 7.95 -5.50 6.10
CA ARG A 9 7.84 -4.34 5.21
C ARG A 9 6.46 -4.23 4.56
N ILE A 10 5.92 -5.35 4.06
CA ILE A 10 4.58 -5.39 3.45
C ILE A 10 3.51 -5.03 4.50
N VAL A 11 3.59 -5.60 5.71
CA VAL A 11 2.62 -5.31 6.77
C VAL A 11 2.72 -3.85 7.22
N SER A 12 3.93 -3.33 7.40
CA SER A 12 4.15 -1.93 7.80
C SER A 12 3.57 -0.94 6.79
N VAL A 13 3.84 -1.13 5.49
CA VAL A 13 3.30 -0.22 4.47
C VAL A 13 1.78 -0.36 4.32
N ALA A 14 1.25 -1.58 4.44
CA ALA A 14 -0.19 -1.80 4.40
C ALA A 14 -0.92 -1.10 5.56
N LYS A 15 -0.37 -1.18 6.77
CA LYS A 15 -0.88 -0.47 7.94
C LYS A 15 -0.75 1.05 7.80
N LEU A 16 0.33 1.53 7.18
CA LEU A 16 0.49 2.95 6.89
C LEU A 16 -0.62 3.47 5.97
N LEU A 17 -0.99 2.70 4.94
CA LEU A 17 -2.01 3.11 3.97
C LEU A 17 -3.44 2.97 4.50
N TYR A 18 -3.73 1.89 5.24
CA TYR A 18 -5.11 1.46 5.50
C TYR A 18 -5.42 1.18 6.98
N GLY A 19 -4.47 1.43 7.88
CA GLY A 19 -4.63 1.18 9.32
C GLY A 19 -4.70 -0.31 9.66
N ASP A 20 -5.32 -0.66 10.79
CA ASP A 20 -5.37 -2.04 11.27
C ASP A 20 -6.20 -2.97 10.38
N ARG A 21 -7.14 -2.42 9.59
CA ARG A 21 -8.00 -3.17 8.65
C ARG A 21 -7.42 -3.21 7.23
N TRP A 22 -6.11 -3.37 7.11
CA TRP A 22 -5.40 -3.25 5.84
C TRP A 22 -5.54 -4.43 4.87
N GLN A 23 -5.89 -5.62 5.34
CA GLN A 23 -5.86 -6.84 4.51
C GLN A 23 -6.80 -6.77 3.32
N SER A 24 -8.06 -6.36 3.53
CA SER A 24 -9.05 -6.23 2.44
C SER A 24 -8.62 -5.21 1.37
N PRO A 25 -8.26 -3.95 1.69
CA PRO A 25 -7.81 -3.01 0.66
C PRO A 25 -6.50 -3.43 -0.02
N MET A 26 -5.57 -4.07 0.69
CA MET A 26 -4.36 -4.62 0.06
C MET A 26 -4.65 -5.75 -0.93
N LEU A 27 -5.68 -6.57 -0.67
CA LEU A 27 -6.11 -7.60 -1.62
C LEU A 27 -6.50 -6.97 -2.95
N TRP A 28 -7.31 -5.92 -2.91
CA TRP A 28 -7.75 -5.21 -4.10
C TRP A 28 -6.61 -4.48 -4.80
N LEU A 29 -5.68 -3.91 -4.04
CA LEU A 29 -4.55 -3.18 -4.57
C LEU A 29 -3.55 -4.09 -5.29
N VAL A 30 -3.19 -5.21 -4.67
CA VAL A 30 -2.13 -6.11 -5.17
C VAL A 30 -2.70 -7.20 -6.09
N GLY A 31 -3.97 -7.59 -5.89
CA GLY A 31 -4.64 -8.65 -6.64
C GLY A 31 -4.19 -10.06 -6.25
N VAL A 32 -3.83 -10.26 -4.97
CA VAL A 32 -3.44 -11.56 -4.41
C VAL A 32 -4.61 -12.22 -3.69
N SER A 33 -4.54 -13.53 -3.45
CA SER A 33 -5.60 -14.23 -2.72
C SER A 33 -5.64 -13.84 -1.24
N PRO A 34 -6.82 -13.92 -0.57
CA PRO A 34 -6.92 -13.65 0.87
C PRO A 34 -6.01 -14.56 1.70
N SER A 35 -5.90 -15.84 1.31
CA SER A 35 -5.03 -16.82 1.96
C SER A 35 -3.55 -16.39 1.90
N LEU A 36 -3.08 -15.87 0.77
CA LEU A 36 -1.70 -15.38 0.65
C LEU A 36 -1.45 -14.19 1.59
N LEU A 37 -2.38 -13.24 1.68
CA LEU A 37 -2.26 -12.12 2.61
C LEU A 37 -2.25 -12.55 4.08
N THR A 38 -3.05 -13.54 4.46
CA THR A 38 -3.01 -14.13 5.80
C THR A 38 -1.64 -14.74 6.09
N LYS A 39 -1.05 -15.46 5.13
CA LYS A 39 0.31 -16.02 5.27
C LYS A 39 1.38 -14.93 5.39
N ILE A 40 1.27 -13.86 4.61
CA ILE A 40 2.17 -12.70 4.71
C ILE A 40 2.08 -12.08 6.11
N ALA A 41 0.85 -11.82 6.59
CA ALA A 41 0.59 -11.20 7.87
C ALA A 41 1.04 -12.05 9.07
N ALA A 42 0.93 -13.38 8.96
CA ALA A 42 1.30 -14.29 10.04
C ALA A 42 2.80 -14.24 10.37
N GLY A 43 3.66 -13.87 9.41
CA GLY A 43 5.07 -13.50 9.64
C GLY A 43 5.96 -14.55 10.31
N ALA A 44 5.45 -15.73 10.65
CA ALA A 44 6.15 -16.73 11.44
C ALA A 44 6.92 -17.69 10.53
N ASN A 45 8.06 -18.18 11.04
CA ASN A 45 9.02 -19.10 10.42
C ASN A 45 8.48 -20.42 9.82
N SER A 46 7.16 -20.62 9.70
CA SER A 46 6.56 -21.84 9.15
C SER A 46 6.42 -21.84 7.62
N ASP A 47 6.51 -20.70 6.94
CA ASP A 47 6.41 -20.60 5.47
C ASP A 47 7.41 -19.54 4.94
N GLN A 48 8.72 -19.84 4.95
CA GLN A 48 9.76 -18.98 4.33
C GLN A 48 9.52 -18.69 2.82
N ARG A 49 8.50 -19.29 2.21
CA ARG A 49 8.13 -19.15 0.80
C ARG A 49 6.88 -18.31 0.53
N ALA A 50 6.23 -17.74 1.54
CA ALA A 50 5.01 -16.95 1.31
C ALA A 50 5.28 -15.64 0.52
N VAL A 51 6.43 -15.01 0.75
CA VAL A 51 6.85 -13.79 0.04
C VAL A 51 8.05 -14.11 -0.86
N THR A 52 7.76 -14.72 -2.01
CA THR A 52 8.73 -14.89 -3.09
C THR A 52 9.14 -13.53 -3.68
N ASP A 53 10.20 -13.52 -4.49
CA ASP A 53 10.61 -12.32 -5.24
C ASP A 53 9.44 -11.79 -6.09
N ASP A 54 8.71 -12.67 -6.77
CA ASP A 54 7.55 -12.29 -7.59
C ASP A 54 6.44 -11.63 -6.76
N VAL A 55 6.10 -12.18 -5.60
CA VAL A 55 5.10 -11.59 -4.70
C VAL A 55 5.56 -10.23 -4.20
N TYR A 56 6.83 -10.13 -3.81
CA TYR A 56 7.40 -8.89 -3.31
C TYR A 56 7.46 -7.81 -4.40
N GLY A 57 7.86 -8.18 -5.62
CA GLY A 57 7.88 -7.31 -6.80
C GLY A 57 6.50 -6.81 -7.15
N ARG A 58 5.51 -7.70 -7.20
CA ARG A 58 4.11 -7.34 -7.47
C ARG A 58 3.55 -6.36 -6.43
N VAL A 59 3.82 -6.59 -5.14
CA VAL A 59 3.43 -5.65 -4.08
C VAL A 59 4.11 -4.29 -4.31
N ALA A 60 5.41 -4.26 -4.62
CA ALA A 60 6.14 -3.02 -4.86
C ALA A 60 5.57 -2.24 -6.06
N GLU A 61 5.30 -2.90 -7.18
CA GLU A 61 4.71 -2.29 -8.38
C GLU A 61 3.31 -1.70 -8.08
N SER A 62 2.45 -2.45 -7.39
CA SER A 62 1.13 -1.97 -7.00
C SER A 62 1.21 -0.74 -6.09
N LEU A 63 2.15 -0.71 -5.14
CA LEU A 63 2.36 0.44 -4.26
C LEU A 63 2.85 1.68 -5.03
N ILE A 64 3.77 1.50 -5.98
CA ILE A 64 4.24 2.59 -6.85
C ILE A 64 3.08 3.13 -7.70
N GLY A 65 2.28 2.24 -8.28
CA GLY A 65 1.09 2.62 -9.06
C GLY A 65 0.08 3.39 -8.22
N GLU A 66 -0.16 2.96 -6.98
CA GLU A 66 -1.06 3.65 -6.06
C GLU A 66 -0.57 5.02 -5.66
N ALA A 67 0.72 5.16 -5.32
CA ALA A 67 1.31 6.46 -5.05
C ALA A 67 1.16 7.42 -6.24
N GLY A 68 1.29 6.91 -7.47
CA GLY A 68 1.00 7.66 -8.69
C GLY A 68 -0.46 8.10 -8.82
N ARG A 69 -1.42 7.23 -8.48
CA ARG A 69 -2.85 7.59 -8.46
C ARG A 69 -3.15 8.63 -7.39
N MET A 70 -2.64 8.46 -6.18
CA MET A 70 -2.80 9.41 -5.08
C MET A 70 -2.25 10.79 -5.43
N ARG A 71 -1.08 10.86 -6.08
CA ARG A 71 -0.50 12.13 -6.55
C ARG A 71 -1.42 12.85 -7.54
N LYS A 72 -1.93 12.13 -8.55
CA LYS A 72 -2.88 12.70 -9.52
C LYS A 72 -4.15 13.24 -8.85
N VAL A 73 -4.63 12.56 -7.80
CA VAL A 73 -5.77 13.04 -7.02
C VAL A 73 -5.40 14.28 -6.22
N ALA A 74 -4.24 14.30 -5.56
CA ALA A 74 -3.75 15.46 -4.84
C ALA A 74 -3.64 16.70 -5.76
N ASP A 75 -3.07 16.55 -6.95
CA ASP A 75 -2.95 17.64 -7.94
C ASP A 75 -4.33 18.21 -8.32
N LYS A 76 -5.34 17.34 -8.50
CA LYS A 76 -6.72 17.77 -8.81
C LYS A 76 -7.37 18.51 -7.65
N VAL A 77 -7.18 18.02 -6.42
CA VAL A 77 -7.71 18.65 -5.20
C VAL A 77 -7.06 20.01 -4.99
N GLU A 78 -5.74 20.10 -5.17
CA GLU A 78 -5.01 21.36 -5.09
C GLU A 78 -5.50 22.36 -6.15
N GLY A 79 -5.66 21.92 -7.40
CA GLY A 79 -6.20 22.75 -8.48
C GLY A 79 -7.60 23.29 -8.16
N ALA A 80 -8.48 22.46 -7.60
CA ALA A 80 -9.81 22.88 -7.15
C ALA A 80 -9.72 23.92 -6.03
N GLY A 81 -8.87 23.70 -5.02
CA GLY A 81 -8.64 24.64 -3.93
C GLY A 81 -8.11 25.99 -4.42
N ARG A 82 -7.13 26.00 -5.34
CA ARG A 82 -6.60 27.23 -5.96
C ARG A 82 -7.69 28.00 -6.70
N LYS A 83 -8.52 27.31 -7.48
CA LYS A 83 -9.65 27.92 -8.20
C LYS A 83 -10.72 28.49 -7.26
N MET A 84 -10.96 27.84 -6.12
CA MET A 84 -11.85 28.37 -5.09
C MET A 84 -11.27 29.65 -4.48
N ARG A 85 -9.98 29.63 -4.09
CA ARG A 85 -9.30 30.78 -3.51
C ARG A 85 -9.28 31.99 -4.46
N SER A 86 -8.96 31.79 -5.74
CA SER A 86 -8.93 32.88 -6.72
C SER A 86 -10.28 33.58 -6.93
N LYS A 87 -11.40 32.91 -6.60
CA LYS A 87 -12.75 33.50 -6.69
C LYS A 87 -13.12 34.38 -5.50
N LEU A 88 -12.40 34.28 -4.39
CA LEU A 88 -12.69 35.04 -3.18
C LEU A 88 -12.08 36.46 -3.20
N GLY A 89 -11.27 36.80 -4.22
CA GLY A 89 -10.41 37.99 -4.17
C GLY A 89 -9.23 37.77 -3.22
N ASP A 90 -8.17 38.58 -3.36
CA ASP A 90 -7.04 38.57 -2.40
C ASP A 90 -7.48 39.00 -0.99
#